data_AF-A0A5D0MM71-F1
#
_entry.id   AF-A0A5D0MM71-F1
#
_cell.length_a   1.000
_cell.length_b   1.000
_cell.length_c   1.000
_cell.angle_alpha   90.00
_cell.angle_beta   90.00
_cell.angle_gamma   90.00
#
_symmetry.space_group_name_H-M   'P 1'
#
loop_
_entity.id
_entity.type
_entity.pdbx_description
1 polymer ?
#
loop_
_entity_poly.entity_id
_entity_poly.type
_entity_poly.pdbx_seq_one_letter_code
_entity_poly.pdbx_strand_id
1 'polypeptide(L)'
;MRTWAIAVTAVAATLVAIPVTTALAMGYYPRPDCFDRAPFDEVVTKLPPPPALDAFDSVDAPDKIGSCDIGSSYGVKGGYIFYAVDSPGLDDSGWGYFPNGPDGDLGNGEWEGPQFERIEGPWYHWTASW
;
A
#
# COMPACT_ATOMS: atom_id res chain seq x y z
N MET A 1 -25.14 -32.75 34.66
CA MET A 1 -25.16 -32.23 33.27
C MET A 1 -25.10 -30.69 33.32
N ARG A 2 -23.93 -30.07 33.58
CA ARG A 2 -23.85 -28.60 33.68
C ARG A 2 -22.45 -27.99 33.49
N THR A 3 -21.48 -28.78 33.03
CA THR A 3 -20.09 -28.37 32.81
C THR A 3 -19.66 -28.38 31.35
N TRP A 4 -20.47 -28.96 30.46
CA TRP A 4 -20.15 -29.11 29.04
C TRP A 4 -20.52 -27.88 28.18
N ALA A 5 -21.46 -27.05 28.64
CA ALA A 5 -21.91 -25.87 27.88
C ALA A 5 -20.94 -24.68 27.93
N ILE A 6 -20.06 -24.63 28.95
CA ILE A 6 -19.13 -23.50 29.15
C ILE A 6 -17.85 -23.69 28.33
N ALA A 7 -17.46 -24.95 28.05
CA ALA A 7 -16.26 -25.25 27.28
C ALA A 7 -16.39 -24.87 25.79
N VAL A 8 -17.60 -24.90 25.23
CA VAL A 8 -17.83 -24.63 23.79
C VAL A 8 -17.79 -23.13 23.47
N THR A 9 -18.25 -22.27 24.38
CA THR A 9 -18.26 -20.81 24.19
C THR A 9 -16.85 -20.19 24.27
N ALA A 10 -15.96 -20.74 25.10
CA ALA A 10 -14.59 -20.23 25.23
C ALA A 10 -13.71 -20.53 23.99
N VAL A 11 -13.93 -21.67 23.34
CA VAL A 11 -13.17 -22.08 22.14
C VAL A 11 -13.64 -21.31 20.89
N ALA A 12 -14.93 -21.03 20.77
CA ALA A 12 -15.44 -20.21 19.67
C ALA A 12 -14.97 -18.75 19.73
N ALA A 13 -14.87 -18.17 20.94
CA ALA A 13 -14.39 -16.80 21.13
C ALA A 13 -12.88 -16.65 20.82
N THR A 14 -12.07 -17.67 21.11
CA THR A 14 -10.63 -17.65 20.80
C THR A 14 -10.36 -17.85 19.30
N LEU A 15 -11.16 -18.65 18.58
CA LEU A 15 -10.98 -18.87 17.15
C LEU A 15 -11.37 -17.66 16.27
N VAL A 16 -12.27 -16.79 16.73
CA VAL A 16 -12.66 -15.55 16.02
C VAL A 16 -11.78 -14.36 16.42
N ALA A 17 -11.25 -14.33 17.66
CA ALA A 17 -10.40 -13.24 18.10
C ALA A 17 -9.04 -13.20 17.39
N ILE A 18 -8.43 -14.36 17.11
CA ILE A 18 -7.12 -14.45 16.46
C ILE A 18 -7.10 -13.84 15.05
N PRO A 19 -8.02 -14.14 14.12
CA PRO A 19 -7.98 -13.54 12.78
C PRO A 19 -8.20 -12.02 12.80
N VAL A 20 -9.00 -11.51 13.74
CA VAL A 20 -9.27 -10.06 13.86
C VAL A 20 -8.05 -9.32 14.40
N THR A 21 -7.35 -9.86 15.41
CA THR A 21 -6.12 -9.24 15.90
C THR A 21 -4.96 -9.40 14.92
N THR A 22 -4.86 -10.50 14.17
CA THR A 22 -3.84 -10.59 13.11
C THR A 22 -4.15 -9.70 11.93
N ALA A 23 -5.41 -9.51 11.54
CA ALA A 23 -5.76 -8.57 10.46
C ALA A 23 -5.40 -7.13 10.84
N LEU A 24 -5.63 -6.75 12.10
CA LEU A 24 -5.25 -5.43 12.63
C LEU A 24 -3.75 -5.28 12.84
N ALA A 25 -3.03 -6.35 13.23
CA ALA A 25 -1.58 -6.34 13.40
C ALA A 25 -0.81 -6.46 12.07
N MET A 26 -1.45 -6.99 11.02
CA MET A 26 -0.87 -7.10 9.67
C MET A 26 -1.33 -5.98 8.73
N GLY A 27 -1.84 -4.86 9.27
CA GLY A 27 -2.18 -3.68 8.46
C GLY A 27 -3.30 -3.92 7.44
N TYR A 28 -4.10 -4.98 7.60
CA TYR A 28 -5.20 -5.33 6.70
C TYR A 28 -6.42 -4.44 6.99
N TYR A 29 -6.23 -3.13 6.88
CA TYR A 29 -7.34 -2.20 6.76
C TYR A 29 -7.88 -2.36 5.35
N PRO A 30 -9.14 -2.83 5.16
CA PRO A 30 -9.75 -2.85 3.85
C PRO A 30 -9.86 -1.40 3.37
N ARG A 31 -8.90 -0.97 2.56
CA ARG A 31 -8.96 0.33 1.91
C ARG A 31 -10.11 0.26 0.91
N PRO A 32 -10.95 1.30 0.84
CA PRO A 32 -11.80 1.47 -0.33
C PRO A 32 -10.86 1.50 -1.54
N ASP A 33 -10.90 0.46 -2.37
CA ASP A 33 -10.05 0.40 -3.56
C ASP A 33 -10.62 1.35 -4.61
N CYS A 34 -10.16 2.60 -4.56
CA CYS A 34 -10.49 3.64 -5.53
C CYS A 34 -9.67 3.49 -6.84
N PHE A 35 -8.77 2.50 -6.90
CA PHE A 35 -7.89 2.28 -8.04
C PHE A 35 -8.69 1.97 -9.29
N ASP A 36 -8.48 2.78 -10.32
CA ASP A 36 -8.94 2.50 -11.67
C ASP A 36 -7.74 2.61 -12.60
N ARG A 37 -7.41 1.51 -13.28
CA ARG A 37 -6.20 1.43 -14.09
C ARG A 37 -6.11 2.50 -15.16
N ALA A 38 -7.21 2.82 -15.84
CA ALA A 38 -7.18 3.73 -16.98
C ALA A 38 -6.63 5.14 -16.63
N PRO A 39 -7.15 5.84 -15.60
CA PRO A 39 -6.61 7.14 -15.20
C PRO A 39 -5.17 7.06 -14.66
N PHE A 40 -4.82 5.95 -13.99
CA PHE A 40 -3.46 5.75 -13.49
C PHE A 40 -2.45 5.54 -14.63
N ASP A 41 -2.79 4.70 -15.63
CA ASP A 41 -2.00 4.50 -16.84
C ASP A 41 -1.83 5.84 -17.62
N GLU A 42 -2.90 6.65 -17.69
CA GLU A 42 -2.82 7.98 -18.33
C GLU A 42 -1.79 8.90 -17.65
N VAL A 43 -1.73 8.88 -16.31
CA VAL A 43 -0.76 9.70 -15.57
C VAL A 43 0.67 9.23 -15.84
N VAL A 44 0.98 7.93 -15.65
CA VAL A 44 2.36 7.44 -15.78
C VAL A 44 2.91 7.57 -17.19
N THR A 45 2.07 7.58 -18.23
CA THR A 45 2.52 7.82 -19.61
C THR A 45 3.01 9.25 -19.87
N LYS A 46 2.64 10.21 -19.00
CA LYS A 46 3.03 11.62 -19.10
C LYS A 46 4.23 11.97 -18.20
N LEU A 47 4.59 11.08 -17.28
CA LEU A 47 5.70 11.30 -16.34
C LEU A 47 7.07 11.17 -17.03
N PRO A 48 8.09 11.91 -16.58
CA PRO A 48 9.46 11.73 -17.05
C PRO A 48 9.97 10.34 -16.67
N PRO A 49 10.90 9.73 -17.43
CA PRO A 49 11.43 8.40 -17.13
C PRO A 49 11.84 8.25 -15.65
N PRO A 50 11.55 7.10 -15.01
CA PRO A 50 11.83 6.92 -13.61
C PRO A 50 13.35 6.96 -13.35
N PRO A 51 13.79 7.45 -12.18
CA PRO A 51 15.19 7.44 -11.79
C PRO A 51 15.82 6.05 -11.91
N ALA A 52 17.10 6.03 -12.30
CA ALA A 52 17.89 4.79 -12.38
C ALA A 52 18.70 4.52 -11.10
N LEU A 53 18.86 5.53 -10.26
CA LEU A 53 19.59 5.48 -8.99
C LEU A 53 18.60 5.65 -7.84
N ASP A 54 19.07 5.39 -6.62
CA ASP A 54 18.30 5.59 -5.39
C ASP A 54 18.03 7.08 -5.21
N ALA A 55 16.85 7.52 -5.65
CA ALA A 55 16.38 8.89 -5.62
C ALA A 55 14.88 8.92 -5.32
N PHE A 56 14.43 10.02 -4.74
CA PHE A 56 13.03 10.34 -4.47
C PHE A 56 12.72 11.69 -5.10
N ASP A 57 12.55 11.69 -6.42
CA ASP A 57 12.38 12.91 -7.20
C ASP A 57 10.89 13.25 -7.27
N SER A 58 10.51 14.43 -6.79
CA SER A 58 9.11 14.87 -6.92
C SER A 58 8.72 14.95 -8.39
N VAL A 59 7.56 14.37 -8.73
CA VAL A 59 7.01 14.40 -10.07
C VAL A 59 5.66 15.11 -10.07
N ASP A 60 5.38 15.84 -11.15
CA ASP A 60 4.13 16.55 -11.34
C ASP A 60 3.01 15.55 -11.69
N ALA A 61 2.12 15.31 -10.74
CA ALA A 61 0.95 14.46 -10.91
C ALA A 61 -0.27 15.16 -10.29
N PRO A 62 -1.49 14.89 -10.80
CA PRO A 62 -2.69 15.48 -10.24
C PRO A 62 -2.93 15.02 -8.80
N ASP A 63 -3.44 15.92 -7.95
CA ASP A 63 -3.90 15.61 -6.58
C ASP A 63 -5.09 14.62 -6.55
N LYS A 64 -5.60 14.22 -7.71
CA LYS A 64 -6.64 13.21 -7.86
C LYS A 64 -6.43 12.38 -9.13
N ILE A 65 -6.34 11.06 -8.97
CA ILE A 65 -6.22 10.10 -10.09
C ILE A 65 -7.43 9.17 -10.05
N GLY A 66 -8.31 9.28 -11.05
CA GLY A 66 -9.60 8.62 -11.01
C GLY A 66 -10.43 9.11 -9.82
N SER A 67 -10.78 8.19 -8.91
CA SER A 67 -11.47 8.56 -7.66
C SER A 67 -10.54 8.68 -6.45
N CYS A 68 -9.25 8.34 -6.60
CA CYS A 68 -8.24 8.38 -5.53
C CYS A 68 -7.68 9.79 -5.33
N ASP A 69 -7.59 10.21 -4.08
CA ASP A 69 -6.91 11.45 -3.70
C ASP A 69 -5.42 11.18 -3.44
N ILE A 70 -4.56 11.98 -4.08
CA ILE A 70 -3.11 11.84 -4.07
C ILE A 70 -2.52 13.00 -3.29
N GLY A 71 -1.74 12.70 -2.24
CA GLY A 71 -1.10 13.71 -1.41
C GLY A 71 0.24 14.18 -1.96
N SER A 72 1.01 13.26 -2.54
CA SER A 72 2.33 13.53 -3.13
C SER A 72 2.71 12.43 -4.11
N SER A 73 3.64 12.73 -5.00
CA SER A 73 4.07 11.81 -6.06
C SER A 73 5.57 11.91 -6.29
N TYR A 74 6.22 10.76 -6.41
CA TYR A 74 7.66 10.67 -6.58
C TYR A 74 8.06 9.64 -7.62
N GLY A 75 9.04 9.99 -8.45
CA GLY A 75 9.86 9.05 -9.18
C GLY A 75 10.88 8.42 -8.25
N VAL A 76 10.96 7.11 -8.30
CA VAL A 76 11.89 6.31 -7.52
C VAL A 76 12.65 5.34 -8.42
N LYS A 77 13.67 4.67 -7.88
CA LYS A 77 14.43 3.68 -8.64
C LYS A 77 13.51 2.64 -9.27
N GLY A 78 13.46 2.62 -10.59
CA GLY A 78 12.69 1.64 -11.36
C GLY A 78 11.17 1.86 -11.41
N GLY A 79 10.62 2.96 -10.87
CA GLY A 79 9.18 3.20 -10.90
C GLY A 79 8.71 4.55 -10.35
N TYR A 80 7.43 4.61 -9.99
CA TYR A 80 6.81 5.77 -9.34
C TYR A 80 5.99 5.34 -8.14
N ILE A 81 5.88 6.24 -7.18
CA ILE A 81 5.09 6.10 -5.96
C ILE A 81 4.14 7.29 -5.85
N PHE A 82 2.86 6.99 -5.66
CA PHE A 82 1.79 7.94 -5.41
C PHE A 82 1.29 7.72 -3.97
N TYR A 83 1.34 8.77 -3.16
CA TYR A 83 0.91 8.74 -1.76
C TYR A 83 -0.59 8.98 -1.68
N ALA A 84 -1.27 8.13 -0.93
CA ALA A 84 -2.66 8.38 -0.54
C ALA A 84 -2.72 9.50 0.50
N VAL A 85 -3.70 10.40 0.38
CA VAL A 85 -3.95 11.45 1.40
C VAL A 85 -4.35 10.81 2.75
N ASP A 86 -5.17 9.76 2.71
CA ASP A 86 -5.72 9.10 3.89
C ASP A 86 -4.92 7.84 4.27
N SER A 87 -3.61 7.96 4.45
CA SER A 87 -2.80 6.83 4.92
C SER A 87 -3.19 6.47 6.38
N PRO A 88 -3.68 5.25 6.66
CA PRO A 88 -4.11 4.90 8.01
C PRO A 88 -2.90 4.67 8.93
N GLY A 89 -2.69 5.56 9.92
CA GLY A 89 -1.72 5.35 11.01
C GLY A 89 -0.44 6.19 10.92
N LEU A 90 0.68 5.62 11.39
CA LEU A 90 2.05 6.15 11.20
C LEU A 90 2.70 5.61 9.91
N ASP A 91 2.00 4.73 9.21
CA ASP A 91 2.50 4.09 8.00
C ASP A 91 2.09 4.94 6.80
N ASP A 92 3.04 5.25 5.93
CA ASP A 92 2.82 5.84 4.63
C ASP A 92 2.40 4.78 3.62
N SER A 93 1.63 5.19 2.62
CA SER A 93 1.09 4.23 1.66
C SER A 93 0.43 4.85 0.44
N GLY A 94 0.12 4.01 -0.54
CA GLY A 94 -0.66 4.39 -1.71
C GLY A 94 -0.50 3.41 -2.85
N TRP A 95 -0.19 3.93 -4.04
CA TRP A 95 -0.07 3.16 -5.29
C TRP A 95 1.32 3.29 -5.89
N GLY A 96 1.84 2.19 -6.43
CA GLY A 96 3.14 2.12 -7.05
C GLY A 96 3.05 1.58 -8.47
N TYR A 97 3.80 2.18 -9.39
CA TYR A 97 3.98 1.69 -10.75
C TYR A 97 5.41 1.22 -10.98
N PHE A 98 5.59 -0.08 -11.17
CA PHE A 98 6.90 -0.71 -11.37
C PHE A 98 6.86 -1.67 -12.57
N PRO A 99 7.25 -1.21 -13.76
CA PRO A 99 7.15 -2.02 -14.99
C PRO A 99 8.01 -3.28 -14.96
N ASN A 100 9.09 -3.29 -14.18
CA ASN A 100 9.98 -4.43 -13.99
C ASN A 100 9.87 -5.06 -12.58
N GLY A 101 8.86 -4.68 -11.81
CA GLY A 101 8.72 -5.01 -10.39
C GLY A 101 9.50 -4.05 -9.48
N PRO A 102 9.06 -3.88 -8.22
CA PRO A 102 9.72 -3.01 -7.25
C PRO A 102 11.08 -3.60 -6.85
N ASP A 103 12.06 -2.72 -6.68
CA ASP A 103 13.32 -3.07 -6.02
C ASP A 103 13.08 -3.06 -4.50
N GLY A 104 13.47 -4.13 -3.80
CA GLY A 104 13.21 -4.27 -2.36
C GLY A 104 13.97 -3.26 -1.50
N ASP A 105 14.98 -2.60 -2.08
CA ASP A 105 15.87 -1.66 -1.42
C ASP A 105 15.43 -0.18 -1.56
N LEU A 106 14.16 0.09 -1.92
CA LEU A 106 13.63 1.46 -2.07
C LEU A 106 13.59 2.32 -0.79
N GLY A 107 14.12 1.81 0.34
CA GLY A 107 14.29 2.59 1.55
C GLY A 107 15.31 3.71 1.36
N ASN A 108 14.93 4.95 1.67
CA ASN A 108 15.80 6.12 1.54
C ASN A 108 16.68 6.37 2.80
N GLY A 109 16.73 5.40 3.72
CA GLY A 109 17.49 5.48 4.98
C GLY A 109 16.74 6.15 6.14
N GLU A 110 15.58 6.77 5.89
CA GLU A 110 14.72 7.31 6.96
C GLU A 110 13.59 6.35 7.34
N TRP A 111 13.18 5.42 6.46
CA TRP A 111 12.02 4.52 6.64
C TRP A 111 12.40 3.04 6.55
N GLU A 112 11.55 2.16 7.10
CA GLU A 112 11.60 0.72 6.79
C GLU A 112 11.34 0.50 5.28
N GLY A 113 11.98 -0.52 4.70
CA GLY A 113 11.84 -0.80 3.26
C GLY A 113 10.37 -1.02 2.87
N PRO A 114 9.87 -0.33 1.83
CA PRO A 114 8.45 -0.39 1.48
C PRO A 114 8.04 -1.81 1.12
N GLN A 115 6.88 -2.21 1.62
CA GLN A 115 6.23 -3.48 1.30
C GLN A 115 5.29 -3.27 0.11
N PHE A 116 5.27 -4.22 -0.83
CA PHE A 116 4.47 -4.12 -2.05
C PHE A 116 3.53 -5.32 -2.20
N GLU A 117 2.25 -5.03 -2.39
CA GLU A 117 1.22 -6.00 -2.77
C GLU A 117 0.77 -5.70 -4.20
N ARG A 118 0.90 -6.67 -5.12
CA ARG A 118 0.53 -6.43 -6.52
C ARG A 118 -0.99 -6.33 -6.68
N ILE A 119 -1.45 -5.29 -7.35
CA ILE A 119 -2.84 -5.09 -7.78
C ILE A 119 -3.06 -5.82 -9.10
N GLU A 120 -2.49 -5.28 -10.19
CA GLU A 120 -2.54 -5.87 -11.52
C GLU A 120 -1.37 -5.39 -12.39
N GLY A 121 -0.83 -6.27 -13.22
CA GLY A 121 0.29 -5.91 -14.11
C GLY A 121 1.44 -5.23 -13.36
N PRO A 122 1.87 -4.02 -13.76
CA PRO A 122 2.94 -3.26 -13.11
C PRO A 122 2.47 -2.43 -11.89
N TRP A 123 1.21 -2.57 -11.46
CA TRP A 123 0.62 -1.78 -10.38
C TRP A 123 0.60 -2.54 -9.05
N TYR A 124 0.92 -1.81 -7.99
CA TYR A 124 1.07 -2.31 -6.63
C TYR A 124 0.40 -1.36 -5.63
N HIS A 125 -0.19 -1.90 -4.57
CA HIS A 125 -0.30 -1.19 -3.31
C HIS A 125 1.05 -1.23 -2.62
N TRP A 126 1.40 -0.14 -1.95
CA TRP A 126 2.61 -0.10 -1.13
C TRP A 126 2.31 0.50 0.24
N THR A 127 3.08 0.07 1.23
CA THR A 127 3.07 0.59 2.60
C THR A 127 4.49 0.69 3.11
N ALA A 128 4.80 1.71 3.90
CA ALA A 128 6.06 1.83 4.62
C ALA A 128 5.82 2.46 5.99
N SER A 129 6.44 1.91 7.01
CA SER A 129 6.52 2.47 8.35
C SER A 129 7.71 3.41 8.46
N TRP A 130 7.56 4.49 9.23
CA TRP A 130 8.66 5.33 9.71
C TRP A 130 9.51 4.60 10.76
#